data_AF-A0A6N8EFK6-F1
#
_entry.id   AF-A0A6N8EFK6-F1
#
_cell.length_a   1.000
_cell.length_b   1.000
_cell.length_c   1.000
_cell.angle_alpha   90.00
_cell.angle_beta   90.00
_cell.angle_gamma   90.00
#
_symmetry.space_group_name_H-M   'P 1'
#
loop_
_entity.id
_entity.type
_entity.pdbx_description
1 polymer ?
#
loop_
_entity_poly.entity_id
_entity_poly.type
_entity_poly.pdbx_seq_one_letter_code
_entity_poly.pdbx_strand_id
1 'polypeptide(L)'
;MLWLPLCFGAWYFATILIAVALAAMLDVSTTWILPDVVAGVVPQGNDLLVLLRVEALDSASQAVAPTSVMAHPIDAVKYGYGIPLYTALLLAAPGGESEKMAHWLIGLAILLLVQWFGLSAEIIKDLVFSLESARERLGASELSREMLALVYQLGYLVLPSVTPVLIWSVQFRRYIRELATCR
;
A
#
# COMPACT_ATOMS: atom_id res chain seq x y z
N MET A 1 -24.03 9.55 9.57
CA MET A 1 -24.14 8.60 8.46
C MET A 1 -23.82 9.23 7.09
N LEU A 2 -24.14 10.51 6.84
CA LEU A 2 -23.87 11.16 5.53
C LEU A 2 -22.36 11.35 5.20
N TRP A 3 -21.50 11.46 6.21
CA TRP A 3 -20.06 11.68 6.02
C TRP A 3 -19.33 10.53 5.33
N LEU A 4 -19.78 9.29 5.54
CA LEU A 4 -19.11 8.11 5.00
C LEU A 4 -19.13 8.08 3.45
N PRO A 5 -20.28 8.11 2.76
CA PRO A 5 -20.30 8.12 1.30
C PRO A 5 -19.60 9.34 0.69
N LEU A 6 -19.67 10.51 1.35
CA LEU A 6 -18.95 11.71 0.91
C LEU A 6 -17.44 11.52 0.94
N CYS A 7 -16.89 11.00 2.06
CA CYS A 7 -15.46 10.74 2.19
C CYS A 7 -14.98 9.69 1.18
N PHE A 8 -15.75 8.63 0.94
CA PHE A 8 -15.41 7.64 -0.09
C PHE A 8 -15.38 8.24 -1.50
N GLY A 9 -16.37 9.07 -1.84
CA GLY A 9 -16.39 9.79 -3.12
C GLY A 9 -15.19 10.72 -3.30
N ALA A 10 -14.89 11.55 -2.29
CA ALA A 10 -13.73 12.45 -2.33
C ALA A 10 -12.39 11.69 -2.39
N TRP A 11 -12.28 10.61 -1.62
CA TRP A 11 -11.08 9.77 -1.61
C TRP A 11 -10.84 9.09 -2.95
N TYR A 12 -11.87 8.61 -3.65
CA TYR A 12 -11.72 7.95 -4.95
C TYR A 12 -11.05 8.85 -6.00
N PHE A 13 -11.22 10.17 -5.94
CA PHE A 13 -10.46 11.08 -6.80
C PHE A 13 -9.05 11.34 -6.25
N ALA A 14 -8.90 11.38 -4.93
CA ALA A 14 -7.60 11.53 -4.28
C ALA A 14 -6.69 10.30 -4.46
N THR A 15 -7.22 9.12 -4.80
CA THR A 15 -6.41 7.91 -5.00
C THR A 15 -5.37 8.07 -6.11
N ILE A 16 -5.63 8.92 -7.12
CA ILE A 16 -4.64 9.22 -8.17
C ILE A 16 -3.40 9.89 -7.56
N LEU A 17 -3.60 10.87 -6.67
CA LEU A 17 -2.49 11.55 -5.98
C LEU A 17 -1.80 10.63 -4.98
N ILE A 18 -2.57 9.79 -4.28
CA ILE A 18 -2.02 8.79 -3.36
C ILE A 18 -1.19 7.75 -4.13
N ALA A 19 -1.65 7.32 -5.31
CA ALA A 19 -0.91 6.38 -6.16
C ALA A 19 0.44 6.95 -6.60
N VAL A 20 0.53 8.26 -6.89
CA VAL A 20 1.82 8.91 -7.19
C VAL A 20 2.78 8.83 -6.01
N ALA A 21 2.31 9.15 -4.79
CA ALA A 21 3.13 9.08 -3.59
C ALA A 21 3.59 7.64 -3.29
N LEU A 22 2.68 6.67 -3.42
CA LEU A 22 2.98 5.26 -3.20
C LEU A 22 3.93 4.72 -4.27
N ALA A 23 3.76 5.09 -5.54
CA ALA A 23 4.66 4.70 -6.61
C ALA A 23 6.09 5.14 -6.30
N ALA A 24 6.30 6.39 -5.87
CA ALA A 24 7.62 6.88 -5.49
C ALA A 24 8.23 6.09 -4.31
N MET A 25 7.44 5.80 -3.27
CA MET A 25 7.91 5.00 -2.13
C MET A 25 8.25 3.56 -2.54
N LEU A 26 7.42 2.96 -3.37
CA LEU A 26 7.59 1.58 -3.85
C LEU A 26 8.77 1.47 -4.81
N ASP A 27 8.93 2.40 -5.74
CA ASP A 27 10.05 2.49 -6.67
C ASP A 27 11.38 2.50 -5.91
N VAL A 28 11.55 3.42 -4.97
CA VAL A 28 12.74 3.48 -4.12
C VAL A 28 12.97 2.17 -3.38
N SER A 29 11.95 1.62 -2.71
CA SER A 29 12.12 0.40 -1.91
C SER A 29 12.43 -0.83 -2.76
N THR A 30 11.76 -1.01 -3.90
CA THR A 30 11.86 -2.22 -4.74
C THR A 30 13.12 -2.22 -5.59
N THR A 31 13.51 -1.08 -6.17
CA THR A 31 14.78 -0.94 -6.89
C THR A 31 15.99 -1.05 -5.97
N TRP A 32 15.84 -0.70 -4.68
CA TRP A 32 16.92 -0.86 -3.71
C TRP A 32 17.09 -2.32 -3.26
N ILE A 33 15.99 -3.06 -3.09
CA ILE A 33 16.02 -4.47 -2.65
C ILE A 33 16.32 -5.42 -3.84
N LEU A 34 15.74 -5.15 -5.01
CA LEU A 34 15.76 -6.00 -6.20
C LEU A 34 16.17 -5.21 -7.47
N PRO A 35 17.36 -4.58 -7.50
CA PRO A 35 17.79 -3.71 -8.61
C PRO A 35 17.86 -4.44 -9.97
N ASP A 36 18.20 -5.73 -9.94
CA ASP A 36 18.39 -6.56 -11.13
C ASP A 36 17.06 -7.10 -11.69
N VAL A 37 15.99 -7.10 -10.88
CA VAL A 37 14.67 -7.64 -11.25
C VAL A 37 13.68 -6.53 -11.56
N VAL A 38 13.67 -5.46 -10.76
CA VAL A 38 12.70 -4.36 -10.87
C VAL A 38 13.38 -3.17 -11.55
N ALA A 39 12.81 -2.75 -12.67
CA ALA A 39 13.24 -1.56 -13.41
C ALA A 39 12.70 -0.27 -12.77
N GLY A 40 11.49 -0.34 -12.20
CA GLY A 40 10.87 0.73 -11.46
C GLY A 40 9.38 0.51 -11.21
N VAL A 41 8.74 1.44 -10.52
CA VAL A 41 7.30 1.44 -10.26
C VAL A 41 6.71 2.78 -10.68
N VAL A 42 5.73 2.75 -11.58
CA VAL A 42 5.09 3.97 -12.11
C VAL A 42 3.58 3.97 -11.88
N PRO A 43 2.97 5.12 -11.56
CA PRO A 43 1.52 5.20 -11.41
C PRO A 43 0.82 5.19 -12.77
N GLN A 44 -0.31 4.47 -12.87
CA GLN A 44 -1.21 4.48 -14.02
C GLN A 44 -2.65 4.67 -13.55
N GLY A 45 -3.08 5.93 -13.46
CA GLY A 45 -4.41 6.27 -12.93
C GLY A 45 -4.52 5.86 -11.45
N ASN A 46 -5.32 4.84 -11.17
CA ASN A 46 -5.52 4.28 -9.83
C ASN A 46 -4.65 3.04 -9.56
N ASP A 47 -4.02 2.51 -10.60
CA ASP A 47 -3.16 1.33 -10.54
C ASP A 47 -1.69 1.73 -10.45
N LEU A 48 -0.87 0.76 -10.07
CA LEU A 48 0.58 0.84 -10.07
C LEU A 48 1.12 -0.19 -11.06
N LEU A 49 1.99 0.24 -11.97
CA LEU A 49 2.71 -0.65 -12.85
C LEU A 49 4.09 -0.94 -12.29
N VAL A 50 4.33 -2.21 -11.98
CA VAL A 50 5.67 -2.71 -11.65
C VAL A 50 6.37 -3.08 -12.94
N LEU A 51 7.46 -2.39 -13.24
CA LEU A 51 8.27 -2.59 -14.44
C LEU A 51 9.36 -3.62 -14.11
N LEU A 52 9.36 -4.75 -14.82
CA LEU A 52 10.31 -5.84 -14.63
C LEU A 52 11.41 -5.79 -15.69
N ARG A 53 12.64 -6.09 -15.29
CA ARG A 53 13.75 -6.31 -16.23
C ARG A 53 13.69 -7.74 -16.73
N VAL A 54 13.45 -7.94 -18.02
CA VAL A 54 13.59 -9.25 -18.66
C VAL A 54 14.93 -9.29 -19.38
N GLU A 55 15.78 -10.23 -18.99
CA GLU A 55 16.94 -10.60 -19.80
C GLU A 55 16.44 -11.32 -21.05
N ALA A 56 16.38 -10.60 -22.17
CA ALA A 56 16.10 -11.22 -23.45
C ALA A 56 17.35 -12.03 -23.88
N LEU A 57 17.28 -13.35 -23.74
CA LEU A 57 18.21 -14.27 -24.41
C LEU A 57 17.90 -14.25 -25.91
N ASP A 58 18.48 -13.30 -26.65
CA ASP A 58 18.48 -13.36 -28.10
C ASP A 58 19.49 -14.43 -28.56
N SER A 59 19.03 -15.67 -28.65
CA SER A 59 19.90 -16.83 -28.98
C SER A 59 20.38 -16.81 -30.43
N ALA A 60 19.94 -15.84 -31.25
CA ALA A 60 20.27 -15.73 -32.67
C ALA A 60 21.11 -14.49 -33.03
N SER A 61 21.26 -13.51 -32.13
CA SER A 61 22.04 -12.30 -32.44
C SER A 61 22.92 -11.92 -31.25
N GLN A 62 24.23 -11.74 -31.48
CA GLN A 62 25.18 -11.19 -30.49
C GLN A 62 24.97 -9.68 -30.29
N ALA A 63 23.74 -9.19 -30.43
CA ALA A 63 23.36 -7.83 -30.09
C ALA A 63 22.53 -7.90 -28.80
N VAL A 64 22.96 -7.16 -27.77
CA VAL A 64 22.17 -6.96 -26.56
C VAL A 64 20.85 -6.32 -26.98
N ALA A 65 19.77 -7.10 -27.02
CA ALA A 65 18.44 -6.57 -27.24
C ALA A 65 18.14 -5.54 -26.14
N PRO A 66 17.48 -4.41 -26.46
CA PRO A 66 17.06 -3.46 -25.43
C PRO A 66 16.18 -4.21 -24.42
N THR A 67 16.56 -4.15 -23.14
CA THR A 67 15.87 -4.83 -22.02
C THR A 67 14.36 -4.72 -22.20
N SER A 68 13.67 -5.83 -22.46
CA SER A 68 12.22 -5.80 -22.58
C SER A 68 11.63 -5.61 -21.19
N VAL A 69 10.77 -4.59 -21.05
CA VAL A 69 10.14 -4.25 -19.79
C VAL A 69 8.73 -4.84 -19.78
N MET A 70 8.48 -5.81 -18.89
CA MET A 70 7.13 -6.30 -18.63
C MET A 70 6.48 -5.41 -17.57
N ALA A 71 5.24 -4.98 -17.80
CA ALA A 71 4.47 -4.21 -16.83
C ALA A 71 3.47 -5.13 -16.11
N HIS A 72 3.56 -5.21 -14.79
CA HIS A 72 2.62 -5.95 -13.95
C HIS A 72 1.74 -4.96 -13.17
N PRO A 73 0.42 -4.89 -13.45
CA PRO A 73 -0.48 -3.96 -12.79
C PRO A 73 -0.91 -4.45 -11.40
N ILE A 74 -0.91 -3.53 -10.44
CA ILE A 74 -1.38 -3.74 -9.06
C ILE A 74 -2.38 -2.64 -8.70
N ASP A 75 -3.54 -3.05 -8.20
CA ASP A 75 -4.61 -2.15 -7.79
C ASP A 75 -4.30 -1.57 -6.39
N ALA A 76 -3.86 -0.31 -6.36
CA ALA A 76 -3.52 0.36 -5.10
C ALA A 76 -4.75 0.73 -4.25
N VAL A 77 -5.93 0.87 -4.86
CA VAL A 77 -7.16 1.31 -4.20
C VAL A 77 -7.58 0.31 -3.12
N LYS A 78 -7.34 -0.98 -3.38
CA LYS A 78 -7.58 -2.10 -2.45
C LYS A 78 -6.98 -1.92 -1.06
N TYR A 79 -5.87 -1.19 -0.94
CA TYR A 79 -5.18 -1.01 0.33
C TYR A 79 -5.48 0.34 1.00
N GLY A 80 -6.13 1.26 0.30
CA GLY A 80 -6.34 2.64 0.74
C GLY A 80 -7.69 2.92 1.39
N TYR A 81 -8.63 1.96 1.39
CA TYR A 81 -10.01 2.19 1.86
C TYR A 81 -10.12 2.54 3.36
N GLY A 82 -9.04 2.35 4.14
CA GLY A 82 -8.96 2.81 5.52
C GLY A 82 -8.94 4.34 5.64
N ILE A 83 -8.45 5.07 4.63
CA ILE A 83 -8.36 6.54 4.60
C ILE A 83 -9.74 7.22 4.65
N PRO A 84 -10.70 6.92 3.76
CA PRO A 84 -12.02 7.53 3.82
C PRO A 84 -12.78 7.12 5.08
N LEU A 85 -12.61 5.89 5.56
CA LEU A 85 -13.21 5.43 6.82
C LEU A 85 -12.69 6.24 8.01
N TYR A 86 -11.38 6.35 8.17
CA TYR A 86 -10.75 7.14 9.22
C TYR A 86 -11.16 8.62 9.14
N THR A 87 -11.16 9.19 7.94
CA THR A 87 -11.56 10.59 7.73
C THR A 87 -13.02 10.82 8.13
N ALA A 88 -13.93 9.90 7.79
CA ALA A 88 -15.33 9.99 8.21
C ALA A 88 -15.50 9.89 9.73
N LEU A 89 -14.75 8.99 10.40
CA LEU A 89 -14.75 8.85 11.86
C LEU A 89 -14.22 10.12 12.55
N LEU A 90 -13.15 10.70 12.01
CA LEU A 90 -12.55 11.93 12.52
C LEU A 90 -13.50 13.12 12.39
N LEU A 91 -14.18 13.26 11.25
CA LEU A 91 -15.15 14.34 11.03
C LEU A 91 -16.40 14.20 11.91
N ALA A 92 -16.78 12.97 12.25
CA ALA A 92 -17.89 12.70 13.15
C ALA A 92 -17.54 12.88 14.64
N ALA A 93 -16.25 12.93 14.99
CA ALA A 93 -15.80 13.08 16.35
C ALA A 93 -15.88 14.55 16.83
N PRO A 94 -16.18 14.78 18.13
CA PRO A 94 -16.14 16.12 18.70
C PRO A 94 -14.70 16.61 18.86
N GLY A 95 -14.48 17.91 18.71
CA GLY A 95 -13.16 18.52 18.91
C GLY A 95 -12.98 19.81 18.11
N GLY A 96 -11.87 20.52 18.38
CA GLY A 96 -11.48 21.70 17.61
C GLY A 96 -10.93 21.34 16.23
N GLU A 97 -11.14 22.20 15.24
CA GLU A 97 -10.72 21.96 13.85
C GLU A 97 -9.19 21.85 13.70
N SER A 98 -8.41 22.61 14.47
CA SER A 98 -6.93 22.53 14.45
C SER A 98 -6.41 21.20 14.99
N GLU A 99 -7.00 20.71 16.08
CA GLU A 99 -6.67 19.41 16.67
C GLU A 99 -7.06 18.27 15.72
N LYS A 100 -8.24 18.35 15.09
CA LYS A 100 -8.68 17.39 14.08
C LYS A 100 -7.73 17.37 12.88
N MET A 101 -7.27 18.52 12.40
CA MET A 101 -6.28 18.58 11.31
C MET A 101 -4.97 17.88 11.67
N ALA A 102 -4.42 18.12 12.87
CA ALA A 102 -3.19 17.45 13.31
C ALA A 102 -3.37 15.93 13.42
N HIS A 103 -4.49 15.48 14.00
CA HIS A 103 -4.84 14.07 14.05
C HIS A 103 -4.98 13.46 12.66
N TRP A 104 -5.65 14.17 11.74
CA TRP A 104 -5.84 13.74 10.36
C TRP A 104 -4.51 13.48 9.66
N LEU A 105 -3.56 14.41 9.75
CA LEU A 105 -2.23 14.28 9.14
C LEU A 105 -1.46 13.08 9.68
N ILE A 106 -1.49 12.88 11.00
CA ILE A 106 -0.85 11.71 11.65
C ILE A 106 -1.51 10.42 11.18
N GLY A 107 -2.85 10.36 11.17
CA GLY A 107 -3.58 9.18 10.73
C GLY A 107 -3.34 8.86 9.26
N LEU A 108 -3.34 9.88 8.40
CA LEU A 108 -3.02 9.74 6.98
C LEU A 108 -1.61 9.19 6.77
N ALA A 109 -0.60 9.71 7.48
CA ALA A 109 0.76 9.22 7.38
C ALA A 109 0.87 7.73 7.78
N ILE A 110 0.23 7.32 8.88
CA ILE A 110 0.21 5.92 9.32
C ILE A 110 -0.50 5.03 8.28
N LEU A 111 -1.63 5.48 7.74
CA LEU A 111 -2.39 4.72 6.73
C LEU A 111 -1.61 4.57 5.42
N LEU A 112 -0.86 5.59 4.99
CA LEU A 112 0.02 5.50 3.83
C LEU A 112 1.16 4.51 4.07
N LEU A 113 1.74 4.46 5.28
CA LEU A 113 2.76 3.47 5.62
C LEU A 113 2.21 2.04 5.60
N VAL A 114 1.00 1.84 6.12
CA VAL A 114 0.30 0.54 6.06
C VAL A 114 0.02 0.14 4.61
N GLN A 115 -0.44 1.07 3.79
CA GLN A 115 -0.70 0.84 2.37
C GLN A 115 0.58 0.49 1.61
N TRP A 116 1.67 1.23 1.84
CA TRP A 116 2.99 0.94 1.28
C TRP A 116 3.50 -0.45 1.70
N PHE A 117 3.33 -0.83 2.97
CA PHE A 117 3.71 -2.16 3.45
C PHE A 117 2.93 -3.28 2.75
N GLY A 118 1.60 -3.15 2.64
CA GLY A 118 0.74 -4.12 1.97
C GLY A 118 1.09 -4.29 0.49
N LEU A 119 1.29 -3.17 -0.21
CA LEU A 119 1.71 -3.18 -1.62
C LEU A 119 3.11 -3.79 -1.82
N SER A 120 4.05 -3.48 -0.93
CA SER A 120 5.39 -4.08 -0.96
C SER A 120 5.32 -5.60 -0.81
N ALA A 121 4.48 -6.10 0.10
CA ALA A 121 4.27 -7.53 0.29
C ALA A 121 3.63 -8.19 -0.95
N GLU A 122 2.66 -7.53 -1.60
CA GLU A 122 2.07 -8.02 -2.85
C GLU A 122 3.09 -8.10 -3.98
N ILE A 123 3.90 -7.04 -4.18
CA ILE A 123 4.97 -7.02 -5.18
C ILE A 123 5.95 -8.17 -4.93
N ILE A 124 6.48 -8.29 -3.71
CA ILE A 124 7.46 -9.34 -3.38
C ILE A 124 6.84 -10.73 -3.59
N LYS A 125 5.58 -10.93 -3.19
CA LYS A 125 4.84 -12.17 -3.45
C LYS A 125 4.77 -12.45 -4.95
N ASP A 126 4.27 -11.51 -5.75
CA ASP A 126 4.14 -11.72 -7.20
C ASP A 126 5.48 -12.04 -7.85
N LEU A 127 6.55 -11.35 -7.46
CA LEU A 127 7.90 -11.62 -7.95
C LEU A 127 8.41 -13.01 -7.55
N VAL A 128 8.30 -13.38 -6.28
CA VAL A 128 8.77 -14.68 -5.75
C VAL A 128 8.02 -15.85 -6.39
N PHE A 129 6.73 -15.70 -6.67
CA PHE A 129 5.95 -16.78 -7.27
C PHE A 129 6.10 -16.83 -8.80
N SER A 130 6.48 -15.73 -9.45
CA SER A 130 6.53 -15.65 -10.92
C SER A 130 7.93 -15.75 -11.51
N LEU A 131 8.99 -15.37 -10.77
CA LEU A 131 10.35 -15.24 -11.29
C LEU A 131 11.37 -16.03 -10.47
N GLU A 132 12.25 -16.74 -11.16
CA GLU A 132 13.37 -17.47 -10.52
C GLU A 132 14.43 -16.52 -9.95
N SER A 133 14.81 -15.50 -10.71
CA SER A 133 15.81 -14.50 -10.28
C SER A 133 15.42 -13.80 -8.97
N ALA A 134 14.14 -13.49 -8.79
CA ALA A 134 13.62 -12.95 -7.54
C ALA A 134 13.70 -13.96 -6.38
N ARG A 135 13.38 -15.24 -6.63
CA ARG A 135 13.50 -16.32 -5.64
C ARG A 135 14.93 -16.51 -5.17
N GLU A 136 15.88 -16.55 -6.09
CA GLU A 136 17.30 -16.71 -5.79
C GLU A 136 17.83 -15.51 -5.00
N ARG A 137 17.50 -14.29 -5.43
CA ARG A 137 17.95 -13.06 -4.77
C ARG A 137 17.44 -12.94 -3.33
N LEU A 138 16.19 -13.35 -3.09
CA LEU A 138 15.56 -13.29 -1.77
C LEU A 138 15.80 -14.54 -0.93
N GLY A 139 16.48 -15.57 -1.46
CA GLY A 139 16.68 -16.84 -0.77
C GLY A 139 15.36 -17.54 -0.41
N ALA A 140 14.37 -17.48 -1.30
CA ALA A 140 12.98 -17.85 -1.00
C ALA A 140 12.77 -19.38 -0.91
N SER A 141 12.98 -19.93 0.29
CA SER A 141 12.62 -21.31 0.69
C SER A 141 11.09 -21.52 0.75
N GLU A 142 10.62 -22.77 0.84
CA GLU A 142 9.19 -23.05 0.99
C GLU A 142 8.57 -22.36 2.21
N LEU A 143 9.23 -22.43 3.37
CA LEU A 143 8.78 -21.74 4.59
C LEU A 143 8.68 -20.22 4.39
N SER A 144 9.63 -19.61 3.67
CA SER A 144 9.59 -18.17 3.40
C SER A 144 8.39 -17.77 2.53
N ARG A 145 7.94 -18.65 1.64
CA ARG A 145 6.77 -18.41 0.76
C ARG A 145 5.47 -18.49 1.55
N GLU A 146 5.35 -19.43 2.48
CA GLU A 146 4.21 -19.50 3.40
C GLU A 146 4.13 -18.24 4.28
N MET A 147 5.26 -17.83 4.86
CA MET A 147 5.35 -16.60 5.65
C MET A 147 5.01 -15.37 4.82
N LEU A 148 5.49 -15.29 3.58
CA LEU A 148 5.16 -14.20 2.66
C LEU A 148 3.68 -14.16 2.32
N ALA A 149 3.03 -15.32 2.13
CA ALA A 149 1.59 -15.40 1.92
C ALA A 149 0.81 -14.89 3.15
N LEU A 150 1.26 -15.23 4.37
CA LEU A 150 0.66 -14.71 5.61
C LEU A 150 0.86 -13.19 5.75
N VAL A 151 2.04 -12.68 5.43
CA VAL A 151 2.34 -11.24 5.45
C VAL A 151 1.45 -10.49 4.45
N TYR A 152 1.29 -11.03 3.25
CA TYR A 152 0.37 -10.48 2.26
C TYR A 152 -1.09 -10.48 2.78
N GLN A 153 -1.57 -11.60 3.34
CA GLN A 153 -2.92 -11.67 3.91
C GLN A 153 -3.12 -10.67 5.05
N LEU A 154 -2.13 -10.51 5.92
CA LEU A 154 -2.15 -9.53 6.99
C LEU A 154 -2.21 -8.09 6.44
N GLY A 155 -1.37 -7.79 5.44
CA GLY A 155 -1.28 -6.48 4.79
C GLY A 155 -2.50 -6.10 3.96
N TYR A 156 -3.18 -7.10 3.38
CA TYR A 156 -4.35 -6.89 2.53
C TYR A 156 -5.68 -6.90 3.32
N LEU A 157 -5.87 -7.86 4.24
CA LEU A 157 -7.16 -8.06 4.91
C LEU A 157 -7.24 -7.36 6.27
N VAL A 158 -6.19 -7.48 7.08
CA VAL A 158 -6.25 -7.14 8.51
C VAL A 158 -5.84 -5.69 8.73
N LEU A 159 -4.68 -5.29 8.23
CA LEU A 159 -4.16 -3.94 8.50
C LEU A 159 -5.08 -2.84 7.94
N PRO A 160 -5.56 -2.88 6.69
CA PRO A 160 -6.36 -1.78 6.13
C PRO A 160 -7.74 -1.64 6.81
N SER A 161 -8.29 -2.74 7.36
CA SER A 161 -9.57 -2.73 8.08
C SER A 161 -9.43 -2.29 9.55
N VAL A 162 -8.42 -2.78 10.26
CA VAL A 162 -8.26 -2.57 11.71
C VAL A 162 -7.58 -1.24 12.03
N THR A 163 -6.56 -0.86 11.25
CA THR A 163 -5.75 0.36 11.48
C THR A 163 -6.58 1.64 11.64
N PRO A 164 -7.54 1.99 10.73
CA PRO A 164 -8.28 3.24 10.86
C PRO A 164 -9.06 3.35 12.17
N VAL A 165 -9.61 2.23 12.65
CA VAL A 165 -10.37 2.16 13.91
C VAL A 165 -9.43 2.30 15.10
N LEU A 166 -8.26 1.65 15.08
CA LEU A 166 -7.27 1.75 16.15
C LEU A 166 -6.70 3.17 16.28
N ILE A 167 -6.31 3.79 15.15
CA ILE A 167 -5.81 5.17 15.13
C ILE A 167 -6.86 6.07 15.79
N TRP A 168 -8.10 6.01 15.32
CA TRP A 168 -9.18 6.82 15.86
C TRP A 168 -9.42 6.55 17.35
N SER A 169 -9.47 5.28 17.76
CA SER A 169 -9.70 4.90 19.15
C SER A 169 -8.61 5.41 20.09
N VAL A 170 -7.36 5.44 19.65
CA VAL A 170 -6.23 5.95 20.44
C VAL A 170 -6.26 7.48 20.56
N GLN A 171 -6.58 8.16 19.45
CA GLN A 171 -6.69 9.62 19.40
C GLN A 171 -7.86 10.13 20.25
N PHE A 172 -9.03 9.49 20.17
CA PHE A 172 -10.25 9.89 20.88
C PHE A 172 -10.51 9.10 22.18
N ARG A 173 -9.50 8.47 22.75
CA ARG A 173 -9.61 7.62 23.96
C ARG A 173 -10.30 8.30 25.15
N ARG A 174 -10.14 9.62 25.32
CA ARG A 174 -10.77 10.40 26.40
C ARG A 174 -12.27 10.48 26.21
N TYR A 175 -12.70 10.79 24.99
CA TYR A 175 -14.11 10.82 24.59
C TYR A 175 -14.79 9.45 24.74
N ILE A 176 -14.13 8.37 24.30
CA ILE A 176 -14.64 7.01 24.46
C ILE A 176 -14.84 6.66 25.94
N ARG A 177 -13.91 7.09 26.80
CA ARG A 177 -14.00 6.87 28.24
C ARG A 177 -15.19 7.60 28.85
N GLU A 178 -15.44 8.84 28.46
CA GLU A 178 -16.59 9.63 28.92
C GLU A 178 -17.92 8.95 28.56
N LEU A 179 -18.06 8.46 27.33
CA LEU A 179 -19.24 7.71 26.90
C LEU A 179 -19.43 6.40 27.69
N ALA A 180 -18.33 5.71 28.03
CA ALA A 180 -18.38 4.45 28.77
C ALA A 180 -18.73 4.65 30.26
N THR A 181 -18.35 5.79 30.85
CA THR A 181 -18.68 6.15 32.24
C THR A 181 -20.07 6.76 32.42
N CYS A 182 -20.71 7.20 31.34
CA CYS A 182 -22.06 7.79 31.38
C CYS A 182 -23.17 6.72 31.36
N ARG A 183 -22.91 5.56 31.96
CA ARG A 183 -23.83 4.41 32.03
C ARG A 183 -24.28 4.17 33.47
#